data_AF-A0A1E3VM67-F1
#
_entry.id   AF-A0A1E3VM67-F1
#
_cell.length_a   1.000
_cell.length_b   1.000
_cell.length_c   1.000
_cell.angle_alpha   90.00
_cell.angle_beta   90.00
_cell.angle_gamma   90.00
#
_symmetry.space_group_name_H-M   'P 1'
#
loop_
_entity.id
_entity.type
_entity.pdbx_description
1 polymer ?
#
loop_
_entity_poly.entity_id
_entity_poly.type
_entity_poly.pdbx_seq_one_letter_code
_entity_poly.pdbx_strand_id
1 'polypeptide(L)'
;MRSGFGVPAFGLGALLLAASLLSGLPPHSSFLARRAPQGSPQAVTIVPRHGRAGSRYVPDVQAPPPQAAPAPVAAPATQAMPAGQYAPAATAPSPVMPVPNAPVAPTYQAAPAYQAAPPALLAPAMRPALAPAPPPEPAQPVIPGVPAWLNPHIGDGEGQISATVLKRARDFHQAKVRAGKVKNSCYFAFDATRPGEGAKRFYAICENKQTFRAVTSGHGAGRNFEGLANVSNNARCAKNFSNAANSHLTTGGGYLTAETRTSFKGYYSEAGGYQPLVRSFVQYTGEGDTANARSRAIGGHSAAIVRWQCRLKMPSSKYADKSGYVPFGKLINYSAGRSSGCTSWPRDADDQFLAIADSPTTVYIYPEAKDIVAVGRAVRAGQSPSRVGAYWNASCLKEIGEPNFWPREKLEPALLQYAKKHKPGRARTLSDLPLCKTVVGSRARPSA
;
A
#
# COMPACT_ATOMS: atom_id res chain seq x y z
N MET A 1 45.94 3.22 57.80
CA MET A 1 47.33 3.52 57.36
C MET A 1 47.24 3.88 55.88
N ARG A 2 47.56 5.13 55.46
CA ARG A 2 48.85 5.54 54.80
C ARG A 2 49.32 4.55 53.72
N SER A 3 49.69 4.85 52.46
CA SER A 3 49.66 6.03 51.54
C SER A 3 49.98 5.50 50.09
N GLY A 4 49.89 6.19 48.95
CA GLY A 4 49.43 7.54 48.56
C GLY A 4 50.11 8.06 47.26
N PHE A 5 49.40 8.87 46.43
CA PHE A 5 49.84 9.57 45.18
C PHE A 5 50.09 8.71 43.90
N GLY A 6 49.85 9.22 42.67
CA GLY A 6 49.48 10.58 42.26
C GLY A 6 48.89 10.71 40.83
N VAL A 7 48.51 11.94 40.46
CA VAL A 7 47.87 12.36 39.19
C VAL A 7 48.91 13.09 38.29
N PRO A 8 48.65 13.39 37.00
CA PRO A 8 47.95 14.65 36.68
C PRO A 8 46.95 14.57 35.51
N ALA A 9 46.03 15.54 35.48
CA ALA A 9 45.19 15.90 34.34
C ALA A 9 45.53 17.34 33.92
N PHE A 10 45.23 17.73 32.67
CA PHE A 10 44.85 19.08 32.19
C PHE A 10 44.78 19.03 30.64
N GLY A 11 43.93 19.81 29.94
CA GLY A 11 43.00 20.83 30.45
C GLY A 11 41.94 21.26 29.42
N LEU A 12 41.09 22.20 29.82
CA LEU A 12 40.10 22.87 28.97
C LEU A 12 40.74 23.98 28.12
N GLY A 13 40.17 24.25 26.95
CA GLY A 13 40.33 25.50 26.18
C GLY A 13 38.96 26.10 25.88
N ALA A 14 38.83 27.43 25.98
CA ALA A 14 37.54 28.12 26.14
C ALA A 14 37.04 28.90 24.90
N LEU A 15 35.83 29.47 25.06
CA LEU A 15 35.11 30.36 24.14
C LEU A 15 35.96 31.47 23.49
N LEU A 16 35.53 31.90 22.31
CA LEU A 16 35.57 33.30 21.92
C LEU A 16 34.28 33.71 21.18
N LEU A 17 33.77 34.88 21.54
CA LEU A 17 32.57 35.53 21.02
C LEU A 17 33.01 36.78 20.24
N ALA A 18 32.45 37.04 19.06
CA ALA A 18 32.54 38.34 18.40
C ALA A 18 31.31 38.59 17.52
N ALA A 19 30.80 39.82 17.58
CA ALA A 19 29.71 40.33 16.76
C ALA A 19 30.04 41.77 16.31
N SER A 20 29.19 42.34 15.46
CA SER A 20 29.19 43.74 14.93
C SER A 20 29.86 43.94 13.57
N LEU A 21 29.50 44.92 12.71
CA LEU A 21 28.25 45.66 12.36
C LEU A 21 28.62 46.53 11.11
N LEU A 22 27.67 46.80 10.19
CA LEU A 22 27.65 47.84 9.10
C LEU A 22 28.94 48.12 8.27
N SER A 23 28.90 48.28 6.94
CA SER A 23 28.37 49.48 6.24
C SER A 23 28.52 49.32 4.71
N GLY A 24 27.74 50.04 3.88
CA GLY A 24 28.12 50.31 2.47
C GLY A 24 27.04 50.22 1.38
N LEU A 25 26.34 51.32 1.14
CA LEU A 25 25.50 51.66 -0.03
C LEU A 25 25.61 53.20 -0.23
N PRO A 26 25.18 53.83 -1.35
CA PRO A 26 24.78 53.33 -2.68
C PRO A 26 25.65 54.04 -3.78
N PRO A 27 25.17 54.41 -5.01
CA PRO A 27 24.20 55.52 -5.15
C PRO A 27 23.21 55.49 -6.34
N HIS A 28 22.17 56.33 -6.24
CA HIS A 28 21.37 56.98 -7.31
C HIS A 28 20.55 56.16 -8.33
N SER A 29 19.48 56.68 -8.96
CA SER A 29 18.42 57.66 -8.58
C SER A 29 17.54 57.87 -9.82
N SER A 30 16.20 57.82 -9.72
CA SER A 30 15.30 58.54 -10.64
C SER A 30 13.90 58.68 -10.08
N PHE A 31 13.42 59.92 -10.01
CA PHE A 31 12.05 60.31 -9.69
C PHE A 31 11.14 60.13 -10.91
N LEU A 32 9.85 59.85 -10.68
CA LEU A 32 8.78 60.83 -10.95
C LEU A 32 7.44 60.36 -10.37
N ALA A 33 6.53 61.30 -10.11
CA ALA A 33 5.34 61.12 -9.28
C ALA A 33 4.07 61.71 -9.92
N ARG A 34 2.94 61.60 -9.19
CA ARG A 34 1.55 62.07 -9.48
C ARG A 34 0.66 60.99 -10.14
N ARG A 35 -0.64 60.88 -9.85
CA ARG A 35 -1.53 61.66 -8.94
C ARG A 35 -2.73 60.80 -8.50
N ALA A 36 -3.30 61.07 -7.32
CA ALA A 36 -4.67 60.67 -6.95
C ALA A 36 -5.68 61.78 -7.34
N PRO A 37 -7.00 61.47 -7.34
CA PRO A 37 -7.88 61.94 -6.26
C PRO A 37 -8.77 60.80 -5.70
N GLN A 38 -9.03 60.70 -4.39
CA GLN A 38 -9.90 61.53 -3.52
C GLN A 38 -11.41 61.45 -3.83
N GLY A 39 -12.16 60.95 -2.85
CA GLY A 39 -13.62 60.91 -2.76
C GLY A 39 -14.01 60.39 -1.38
N SER A 40 -14.54 61.25 -0.51
CA SER A 40 -14.65 61.04 0.95
C SER A 40 -16.13 60.85 1.40
N PRO A 41 -16.56 60.97 2.69
CA PRO A 41 -17.45 59.97 3.29
C PRO A 41 -18.85 60.49 3.64
N GLN A 42 -19.72 59.59 4.13
CA GLN A 42 -20.93 59.94 4.87
C GLN A 42 -21.06 59.05 6.12
N ALA A 43 -21.75 59.56 7.15
CA ALA A 43 -21.52 59.16 8.54
C ALA A 43 -22.79 58.78 9.32
N VAL A 44 -22.61 57.90 10.32
CA VAL A 44 -23.31 57.83 11.62
C VAL A 44 -24.86 57.77 11.65
N THR A 45 -25.38 56.71 12.28
CA THR A 45 -26.37 56.83 13.38
C THR A 45 -26.27 55.61 14.31
N ILE A 46 -26.27 55.86 15.62
CA ILE A 46 -26.44 54.92 16.76
C ILE A 46 -27.73 55.46 17.47
N VAL A 47 -28.68 54.74 18.09
CA VAL A 47 -28.65 53.85 19.29
C VAL A 47 -29.97 52.98 19.35
N PRO A 48 -30.42 52.31 20.45
CA PRO A 48 -30.54 50.84 20.47
C PRO A 48 -31.95 50.24 20.78
N ARG A 49 -32.10 48.90 20.70
CA ARG A 49 -32.72 48.07 21.78
C ARG A 49 -32.62 46.55 21.58
N HIS A 50 -32.83 45.82 22.67
CA HIS A 50 -32.69 44.36 22.83
C HIS A 50 -33.66 43.50 22.00
N GLY A 51 -33.29 42.25 21.72
CA GLY A 51 -34.28 41.21 21.40
C GLY A 51 -33.76 39.86 20.87
N ARG A 52 -33.52 38.90 21.78
CA ARG A 52 -33.50 37.42 21.61
C ARG A 52 -32.69 36.76 20.46
N ALA A 53 -32.01 35.67 20.85
CA ALA A 53 -31.43 34.69 19.94
C ALA A 53 -32.48 34.06 19.00
N GLY A 54 -32.08 33.80 17.75
CA GLY A 54 -32.95 33.20 16.75
C GLY A 54 -32.39 33.33 15.33
N SER A 55 -31.19 32.79 15.08
CA SER A 55 -30.67 32.72 13.71
C SER A 55 -31.55 31.78 12.88
N ARG A 56 -32.44 32.36 12.08
CA ARG A 56 -33.12 31.66 10.99
C ARG A 56 -32.12 31.54 9.84
N TYR A 57 -31.68 30.32 9.55
CA TYR A 57 -31.27 29.98 8.20
C TYR A 57 -32.34 29.08 7.57
N VAL A 58 -32.69 29.38 6.32
CA VAL A 58 -33.77 28.80 5.53
C VAL A 58 -33.24 27.54 4.81
N PRO A 59 -34.05 26.48 4.59
CA PRO A 59 -33.54 25.17 4.19
C PRO A 59 -33.06 25.08 2.73
N ASP A 60 -32.23 24.05 2.52
CA ASP A 60 -31.82 23.41 1.26
C ASP A 60 -31.37 24.26 0.06
N VAL A 61 -30.10 24.07 -0.32
CA VAL A 61 -29.65 24.24 -1.71
C VAL A 61 -28.94 22.96 -2.14
N GLN A 62 -29.58 22.22 -3.03
CA GLN A 62 -28.97 21.14 -3.79
C GLN A 62 -27.82 21.70 -4.64
N ALA A 63 -26.74 20.93 -4.82
CA ALA A 63 -25.75 21.26 -5.84
C ALA A 63 -26.42 21.30 -7.23
N PRO A 64 -26.11 22.28 -8.09
CA PRO A 64 -26.79 22.45 -9.37
C PRO A 64 -26.50 21.26 -10.32
N PRO A 65 -27.42 20.98 -11.27
CA PRO A 65 -27.18 19.97 -12.30
C PRO A 65 -25.98 20.37 -13.18
N PRO A 66 -25.22 19.39 -13.72
CA PRO A 66 -24.10 19.68 -14.60
C PRO A 66 -24.56 20.42 -15.84
N GLN A 67 -23.96 21.58 -16.11
CA GLN A 67 -24.17 22.32 -17.36
C GLN A 67 -23.67 21.49 -18.54
N ALA A 68 -24.43 21.49 -19.63
CA ALA A 68 -24.05 20.78 -20.85
C ALA A 68 -22.75 21.36 -21.44
N ALA A 69 -21.86 20.47 -21.89
CA ALA A 69 -20.69 20.89 -22.66
C ALA A 69 -21.13 21.53 -23.99
N PRO A 70 -20.42 22.56 -24.49
CA PRO A 70 -20.71 23.15 -25.80
C PRO A 70 -20.56 22.08 -26.90
N ALA A 71 -21.41 22.19 -27.93
CA ALA A 71 -21.44 21.23 -29.03
C ALA A 71 -20.10 21.17 -29.79
N PRO A 72 -19.61 19.97 -30.17
CA PRO A 72 -18.41 19.86 -30.98
C PRO A 72 -18.65 20.40 -32.39
N VAL A 73 -17.76 21.28 -32.84
CA VAL A 73 -17.69 21.72 -34.24
C VAL A 73 -17.29 20.53 -35.11
N ALA A 74 -17.97 20.34 -36.25
CA ALA A 74 -17.80 19.18 -37.09
C ALA A 74 -16.42 19.13 -37.79
N ALA A 75 -15.82 17.95 -37.80
CA ALA A 75 -14.73 17.53 -38.69
C ALA A 75 -15.11 16.16 -39.31
N PRO A 76 -14.63 15.81 -40.51
CA PRO A 76 -15.35 14.92 -41.41
C PRO A 76 -15.30 13.43 -41.01
N ALA A 77 -16.31 12.70 -41.49
CA ALA A 77 -16.61 11.32 -41.11
C ALA A 77 -15.66 10.28 -41.70
N THR A 78 -15.47 9.17 -40.98
CA THR A 78 -15.40 7.83 -41.60
C THR A 78 -15.83 6.70 -40.66
N GLN A 79 -16.78 5.92 -41.15
CA GLN A 79 -17.09 4.50 -40.85
C GLN A 79 -17.59 4.11 -39.43
N ALA A 80 -18.67 3.31 -39.44
CA ALA A 80 -19.48 2.98 -38.28
C ALA A 80 -19.30 1.54 -37.81
N MET A 81 -19.46 1.33 -36.50
CA MET A 81 -19.71 0.03 -35.87
C MET A 81 -20.89 0.18 -34.88
N PRO A 82 -21.75 -0.83 -34.70
CA PRO A 82 -23.08 -0.65 -34.11
C PRO A 82 -23.10 -0.49 -32.58
N ALA A 83 -24.18 0.10 -32.07
CA ALA A 83 -24.30 0.58 -30.69
C ALA A 83 -24.79 -0.47 -29.68
N GLY A 84 -24.17 -0.44 -28.49
CA GLY A 84 -24.65 -1.08 -27.25
C GLY A 84 -24.26 -0.20 -26.07
N GLN A 85 -25.16 0.70 -25.66
CA GLN A 85 -24.83 1.83 -24.78
C GLN A 85 -24.67 1.42 -23.31
N TYR A 86 -23.66 1.98 -22.65
CA TYR A 86 -23.62 2.14 -21.19
C TYR A 86 -23.31 3.60 -20.85
N ALA A 87 -24.23 4.26 -20.15
CA ALA A 87 -24.01 5.59 -19.60
C ALA A 87 -23.10 5.53 -18.36
N PRO A 88 -22.29 6.57 -18.08
CA PRO A 88 -21.43 6.59 -16.90
C PRO A 88 -22.25 6.75 -15.62
N ALA A 89 -22.15 5.77 -14.71
CA ALA A 89 -22.74 5.88 -13.38
C ALA A 89 -22.02 6.96 -12.55
N ALA A 90 -22.81 7.82 -11.90
CA ALA A 90 -22.31 8.89 -11.04
C ALA A 90 -21.43 8.38 -9.88
N THR A 91 -20.52 9.23 -9.41
CA THR A 91 -19.60 8.98 -8.29
C THR A 91 -20.35 8.66 -6.99
N ALA A 92 -20.50 7.37 -6.68
CA ALA A 92 -20.91 6.91 -5.36
C ALA A 92 -19.75 7.07 -4.35
N PRO A 93 -20.03 7.44 -3.08
CA PRO A 93 -19.02 7.41 -2.03
C PRO A 93 -18.51 5.97 -1.84
N SER A 94 -17.19 5.81 -1.72
CA SER A 94 -16.56 4.49 -1.60
C SER A 94 -17.17 3.70 -0.43
N PRO A 95 -17.77 2.51 -0.67
CA PRO A 95 -18.29 1.71 0.42
C PRO A 95 -17.15 1.31 1.36
N VAL A 96 -17.40 1.42 2.66
CA VAL A 96 -16.52 0.83 3.68
C VAL A 96 -16.55 -0.68 3.46
N MET A 97 -15.51 -1.21 2.79
CA MET A 97 -15.36 -2.63 2.47
C MET A 97 -15.54 -3.47 3.75
N PRO A 98 -16.65 -4.22 3.89
CA PRO A 98 -16.81 -5.12 5.01
C PRO A 98 -15.93 -6.33 4.73
N VAL A 99 -14.75 -6.37 5.33
CA VAL A 99 -13.91 -7.58 5.33
C VAL A 99 -14.70 -8.65 6.11
N PRO A 100 -15.14 -9.75 5.48
CA PRO A 100 -15.76 -10.84 6.21
C PRO A 100 -14.74 -11.38 7.22
N ASN A 101 -15.20 -11.85 8.38
CA ASN A 101 -14.35 -12.58 9.32
C ASN A 101 -13.94 -13.93 8.69
N ALA A 102 -12.94 -13.91 7.80
CA ALA A 102 -12.23 -15.13 7.44
C ALA A 102 -11.54 -15.65 8.72
N PRO A 103 -11.58 -16.97 9.00
CA PRO A 103 -10.84 -17.53 10.11
C PRO A 103 -9.35 -17.21 9.91
N VAL A 104 -8.79 -16.52 10.92
CA VAL A 104 -7.35 -16.31 11.02
C VAL A 104 -6.77 -17.66 11.40
N ALA A 105 -5.83 -18.17 10.60
CA ALA A 105 -5.09 -19.37 10.96
C ALA A 105 -4.44 -19.18 12.34
N PRO A 106 -4.37 -20.22 13.20
CA PRO A 106 -3.86 -20.06 14.55
C PRO A 106 -2.45 -19.45 14.53
N THR A 107 -2.19 -18.58 15.50
CA THR A 107 -0.85 -18.05 15.75
C THR A 107 0.05 -19.20 16.18
N TYR A 108 0.85 -19.73 15.26
CA TYR A 108 1.87 -20.71 15.59
C TYR A 108 2.93 -20.06 16.47
N GLN A 109 3.24 -20.73 17.58
CA GLN A 109 4.33 -20.37 18.46
C GLN A 109 5.66 -20.54 17.73
N ALA A 110 6.67 -19.78 18.16
CA ALA A 110 8.02 -19.92 17.61
C ALA A 110 8.53 -21.36 17.75
N ALA A 111 9.27 -21.84 16.75
CA ALA A 111 9.93 -23.13 16.84
C ALA A 111 10.88 -23.16 18.06
N PRO A 112 10.98 -24.29 18.77
CA PRO A 112 11.91 -24.40 19.90
C PRO A 112 13.35 -24.20 19.42
N ALA A 113 14.16 -23.54 20.25
CA ALA A 113 15.58 -23.40 19.99
C ALA A 113 16.24 -24.78 19.92
N TYR A 114 17.06 -25.01 18.89
CA TYR A 114 17.90 -26.19 18.81
C TYR A 114 18.82 -26.25 20.03
N GLN A 115 18.67 -27.28 20.86
CA GLN A 115 19.62 -27.58 21.92
C GLN A 115 20.95 -28.01 21.28
N ALA A 116 22.06 -27.45 21.76
CA ALA A 116 23.38 -27.83 21.31
C ALA A 116 23.66 -29.31 21.66
N ALA A 117 24.25 -30.06 20.72
CA ALA A 117 24.69 -31.41 20.97
C ALA A 117 25.85 -31.43 22.00
N PRO A 118 25.97 -32.47 22.84
CA PRO A 118 27.06 -32.60 23.80
C PRO A 118 28.43 -32.73 23.09
N PRO A 119 29.53 -32.33 23.74
CA PRO A 119 30.86 -32.40 23.14
C PRO A 119 31.31 -33.85 22.91
N ALA A 120 31.65 -34.17 21.67
CA ALA A 120 32.26 -35.45 21.32
C ALA A 120 33.73 -35.51 21.78
N LEU A 121 34.16 -36.70 22.19
CA LEU A 121 35.52 -36.97 22.66
C LEU A 121 36.56 -36.75 21.55
N LEU A 122 37.73 -36.22 21.93
CA LEU A 122 38.83 -35.91 21.01
C LEU A 122 39.45 -37.19 20.43
N ALA A 123 39.29 -37.39 19.13
CA ALA A 123 40.07 -38.34 18.34
C ALA A 123 41.36 -37.67 17.80
N PRO A 124 42.45 -38.43 17.56
CA PRO A 124 43.74 -37.86 17.17
C PRO A 124 43.70 -37.20 15.78
N ALA A 125 44.45 -36.11 15.63
CA ALA A 125 44.42 -35.24 14.46
C ALA A 125 44.94 -35.92 13.18
N MET A 126 44.03 -36.35 12.31
CA MET A 126 44.34 -36.58 10.90
C MET A 126 44.47 -35.25 10.16
N ARG A 127 45.47 -35.16 9.28
CA ARG A 127 45.73 -33.96 8.46
C ARG A 127 44.49 -33.64 7.59
N PRO A 128 44.06 -32.37 7.48
CA PRO A 128 42.97 -32.00 6.59
C PRO A 128 43.42 -32.21 5.14
N ALA A 129 42.72 -33.09 4.42
CA ALA A 129 42.73 -33.05 2.97
C ALA A 129 42.16 -31.69 2.53
N LEU A 130 42.72 -31.07 1.48
CA LEU A 130 42.15 -29.84 0.94
C LEU A 130 40.71 -30.13 0.51
N ALA A 131 39.75 -29.46 1.17
CA ALA A 131 38.38 -29.46 0.69
C ALA A 131 38.39 -28.85 -0.72
N PRO A 132 37.72 -29.48 -1.72
CA PRO A 132 37.58 -28.86 -3.03
C PRO A 132 36.89 -27.50 -2.86
N ALA A 133 37.38 -26.50 -3.58
CA ALA A 133 36.81 -25.17 -3.53
C ALA A 133 35.29 -25.22 -3.80
N PRO A 134 34.46 -24.46 -3.06
CA PRO A 134 33.04 -24.42 -3.32
C PRO A 134 32.80 -24.06 -4.80
N PRO A 135 31.86 -24.72 -5.49
CA PRO A 135 31.59 -24.42 -6.89
C PRO A 135 31.24 -22.93 -7.04
N PRO A 136 31.70 -22.26 -8.11
CA PRO A 136 31.45 -20.84 -8.30
C PRO A 136 29.95 -20.57 -8.27
N GLU A 137 29.55 -19.60 -7.45
CA GLU A 137 28.16 -19.16 -7.35
C GLU A 137 27.66 -18.77 -8.76
N PRO A 138 26.49 -19.26 -9.21
CA PRO A 138 26.05 -19.07 -10.58
C PRO A 138 25.96 -17.57 -10.90
N ALA A 139 26.66 -17.16 -11.97
CA ALA A 139 26.75 -15.76 -12.37
C ALA A 139 25.35 -15.12 -12.48
N GLN A 140 25.14 -14.03 -11.75
CA GLN A 140 23.83 -13.38 -11.68
C GLN A 140 23.38 -12.90 -13.08
N PRO A 141 22.10 -13.02 -13.44
CA PRO A 141 21.63 -12.66 -14.78
C PRO A 141 21.84 -11.17 -15.07
N VAL A 142 22.81 -10.85 -15.92
CA VAL A 142 23.02 -9.47 -16.40
C VAL A 142 21.89 -9.10 -17.34
N ILE A 143 21.05 -8.16 -16.93
CA ILE A 143 19.94 -7.64 -17.74
C ILE A 143 20.47 -6.46 -18.57
N PRO A 144 20.43 -6.50 -19.92
CA PRO A 144 20.91 -5.40 -20.75
C PRO A 144 20.26 -4.06 -20.39
N GLY A 145 21.10 -3.04 -20.20
CA GLY A 145 20.70 -1.68 -19.88
C GLY A 145 20.24 -1.44 -18.43
N VAL A 146 20.31 -2.43 -17.54
CA VAL A 146 20.09 -2.22 -16.09
C VAL A 146 21.36 -1.67 -15.44
N PRO A 147 21.28 -0.65 -14.56
CA PRO A 147 22.45 -0.09 -13.89
C PRO A 147 23.17 -1.09 -12.98
N ALA A 148 24.50 -1.09 -12.99
CA ALA A 148 25.33 -2.06 -12.26
C ALA A 148 25.08 -2.10 -10.74
N TRP A 149 24.71 -0.96 -10.12
CA TRP A 149 24.37 -0.90 -8.69
C TRP A 149 23.18 -1.79 -8.32
N LEU A 150 22.28 -2.08 -9.27
CA LEU A 150 21.09 -2.88 -9.05
C LEU A 150 21.38 -4.38 -9.11
N ASN A 151 22.52 -4.80 -9.70
CA ASN A 151 22.87 -6.22 -9.89
C ASN A 151 22.78 -7.06 -8.61
N PRO A 152 23.31 -6.66 -7.43
CA PRO A 152 23.24 -7.48 -6.20
C PRO A 152 21.80 -7.78 -5.74
N HIS A 153 20.84 -6.97 -6.17
CA HIS A 153 19.42 -7.15 -5.87
C HIS A 153 18.69 -8.06 -6.87
N ILE A 154 19.35 -8.52 -7.94
CA ILE A 154 18.76 -9.39 -8.97
C ILE A 154 18.97 -10.85 -8.62
N GLY A 155 17.87 -11.60 -8.45
CA GLY A 155 17.92 -13.03 -8.19
C GLY A 155 16.65 -13.57 -7.54
N ASP A 156 16.66 -14.86 -7.24
CA ASP A 156 15.54 -15.57 -6.61
C ASP A 156 15.66 -15.72 -5.09
N GLY A 157 16.72 -15.16 -4.50
CA GLY A 157 16.91 -15.10 -3.05
C GLY A 157 15.94 -14.15 -2.32
N GLU A 158 15.99 -14.21 -0.99
CA GLU A 158 15.17 -13.36 -0.12
C GLU A 158 15.60 -11.89 -0.22
N GLY A 159 14.63 -10.99 -0.38
CA GLY A 159 14.89 -9.57 -0.62
C GLY A 159 15.38 -9.23 -2.03
N GLN A 160 15.71 -10.20 -2.88
CA GLN A 160 16.03 -9.97 -4.29
C GLN A 160 14.76 -9.91 -5.16
N ILE A 161 14.87 -9.27 -6.32
CA ILE A 161 13.85 -9.23 -7.38
C ILE A 161 14.30 -10.14 -8.55
N SER A 162 13.39 -10.94 -9.11
CA SER A 162 13.78 -11.78 -10.25
C SER A 162 14.04 -10.95 -11.49
N ALA A 163 14.93 -11.43 -12.37
CA ALA A 163 15.29 -10.71 -13.57
C ALA A 163 14.08 -10.42 -14.48
N THR A 164 13.14 -11.37 -14.57
CA THR A 164 11.87 -11.21 -15.31
C THR A 164 11.01 -10.09 -14.72
N VAL A 165 10.81 -10.07 -13.41
CA VAL A 165 9.95 -9.08 -12.74
C VAL A 165 10.57 -7.69 -12.83
N LEU A 166 11.87 -7.56 -12.57
CA LEU A 166 12.61 -6.30 -12.70
C LEU A 166 12.52 -5.77 -14.13
N LYS A 167 12.84 -6.59 -15.14
CA LYS A 167 12.81 -6.17 -16.54
C LYS A 167 11.42 -5.66 -16.93
N ARG A 168 10.36 -6.42 -16.61
CA ARG A 168 8.97 -6.03 -16.94
C ARG A 168 8.56 -4.72 -16.27
N ALA A 169 8.87 -4.55 -14.98
CA ALA A 169 8.56 -3.33 -14.24
C ALA A 169 9.28 -2.10 -14.82
N ARG A 170 10.56 -2.26 -15.15
CA ARG A 170 11.40 -1.22 -15.73
C ARG A 170 10.99 -0.86 -17.15
N ASP A 171 10.77 -1.85 -18.02
CA ASP A 171 10.29 -1.65 -19.39
C ASP A 171 8.98 -0.84 -19.39
N PHE A 172 8.05 -1.18 -18.48
CA PHE A 172 6.78 -0.48 -18.31
C PHE A 172 6.96 0.95 -17.79
N HIS A 173 7.76 1.16 -16.72
CA HIS A 173 8.07 2.49 -16.21
C HIS A 173 8.66 3.39 -17.29
N GLN A 174 9.70 2.92 -17.99
CA GLN A 174 10.33 3.68 -19.06
C GLN A 174 9.39 3.99 -20.23
N ALA A 175 8.48 3.07 -20.57
CA ALA A 175 7.44 3.34 -21.57
C ALA A 175 6.51 4.48 -21.12
N LYS A 176 6.14 4.56 -19.83
CA LYS A 176 5.32 5.66 -19.29
C LYS A 176 6.08 6.98 -19.15
N VAL A 177 7.38 6.94 -18.88
CA VAL A 177 8.26 8.12 -18.93
C VAL A 177 8.37 8.66 -20.36
N ARG A 178 8.69 7.80 -21.34
CA ARG A 178 8.76 8.20 -22.77
C ARG A 178 7.42 8.73 -23.30
N ALA A 179 6.30 8.19 -22.84
CA ALA A 179 4.96 8.67 -23.18
C ALA A 179 4.49 9.91 -22.37
N GLY A 180 5.35 10.51 -21.55
CA GLY A 180 5.04 11.70 -20.74
C GLY A 180 3.99 11.48 -19.65
N LYS A 181 3.63 10.22 -19.34
CA LYS A 181 2.60 9.86 -18.33
C LYS A 181 3.14 9.82 -16.91
N VAL A 182 4.46 9.65 -16.75
CA VAL A 182 5.17 9.61 -15.47
C VAL A 182 6.42 10.46 -15.57
N LYS A 183 6.70 11.27 -14.54
CA LYS A 183 7.97 12.01 -14.38
C LYS A 183 8.79 11.52 -13.18
N ASN A 184 8.18 10.68 -12.33
CA ASN A 184 8.80 10.12 -11.13
C ASN A 184 9.92 9.14 -11.51
N SER A 185 11.11 9.30 -10.93
CA SER A 185 12.28 8.44 -11.16
C SER A 185 12.29 7.15 -10.33
N CYS A 186 11.35 7.03 -9.41
CA CYS A 186 11.06 5.82 -8.65
C CYS A 186 9.88 5.07 -9.27
N TYR A 187 9.87 3.74 -9.18
CA TYR A 187 8.76 2.86 -9.56
C TYR A 187 8.63 1.66 -8.62
N PHE A 188 7.51 0.95 -8.73
CA PHE A 188 7.23 -0.23 -7.93
C PHE A 188 7.11 -1.51 -8.78
N ALA A 189 7.51 -2.64 -8.19
CA ALA A 189 7.30 -3.97 -8.73
C ALA A 189 6.74 -4.91 -7.66
N PHE A 190 5.86 -5.85 -8.03
CA PHE A 190 5.31 -6.87 -7.14
C PHE A 190 5.41 -8.25 -7.78
N ASP A 191 5.99 -9.23 -7.09
CA ASP A 191 6.09 -10.62 -7.53
C ASP A 191 5.10 -11.51 -6.75
N ALA A 192 3.90 -11.70 -7.28
CA ALA A 192 2.89 -12.53 -6.66
C ALA A 192 3.17 -14.06 -6.77
N THR A 193 4.23 -14.48 -7.46
CA THR A 193 4.62 -15.90 -7.54
C THR A 193 5.45 -16.35 -6.34
N ARG A 194 6.10 -15.41 -5.64
CA ARG A 194 6.88 -15.68 -4.42
C ARG A 194 6.01 -15.97 -3.19
N PRO A 195 6.56 -16.68 -2.18
CA PRO A 195 5.88 -16.88 -0.90
C PRO A 195 5.40 -15.56 -0.26
N GLY A 196 4.31 -15.60 0.49
CA GLY A 196 3.79 -14.46 1.25
C GLY A 196 4.22 -14.41 2.71
N GLU A 197 4.48 -15.57 3.29
CA GLU A 197 4.86 -15.71 4.69
C GLU A 197 6.30 -15.19 4.90
N GLY A 198 6.41 -13.93 5.31
CA GLY A 198 7.67 -13.28 5.68
C GLY A 198 8.57 -12.85 4.52
N ALA A 199 8.40 -13.42 3.32
CA ALA A 199 9.26 -13.12 2.18
C ALA A 199 9.00 -11.75 1.55
N LYS A 200 10.08 -11.02 1.24
CA LYS A 200 10.03 -9.72 0.58
C LYS A 200 9.77 -9.90 -0.92
N ARG A 201 8.61 -9.43 -1.37
CA ARG A 201 8.13 -9.58 -2.76
C ARG A 201 7.48 -8.34 -3.37
N PHE A 202 7.43 -7.22 -2.63
CA PHE A 202 7.05 -5.91 -3.15
C PHE A 202 8.26 -4.97 -3.05
N TYR A 203 8.56 -4.28 -4.15
CA TYR A 203 9.83 -3.59 -4.35
C TYR A 203 9.58 -2.13 -4.71
N ALA A 204 10.29 -1.22 -4.05
CA ALA A 204 10.41 0.18 -4.45
C ALA A 204 11.82 0.41 -4.99
N ILE A 205 11.92 0.94 -6.22
CA ILE A 205 13.18 1.06 -6.96
C ILE A 205 13.29 2.50 -7.47
N CYS A 206 14.38 3.19 -7.15
CA CYS A 206 14.65 4.57 -7.59
C CYS A 206 16.01 4.65 -8.29
N GLU A 207 16.06 4.50 -9.62
CA GLU A 207 17.33 4.42 -10.36
C GLU A 207 18.20 5.66 -10.18
N ASN A 208 17.63 6.87 -10.22
CA ASN A 208 18.36 8.12 -10.03
C ASN A 208 18.90 8.33 -8.60
N LYS A 209 18.33 7.62 -7.60
CA LYS A 209 18.76 7.70 -6.19
C LYS A 209 19.59 6.48 -5.77
N GLN A 210 19.76 5.50 -6.66
CA GLN A 210 20.38 4.20 -6.38
C GLN A 210 19.79 3.51 -5.14
N THR A 211 18.49 3.65 -4.91
CA THR A 211 17.80 2.99 -3.79
C THR A 211 16.91 1.85 -4.25
N PHE A 212 16.97 0.75 -3.50
CA PHE A 212 16.15 -0.43 -3.66
C PHE A 212 15.65 -0.86 -2.28
N ARG A 213 14.32 -0.96 -2.09
CA ARG A 213 13.72 -1.49 -0.85
C ARG A 213 12.73 -2.60 -1.18
N ALA A 214 13.04 -3.80 -0.71
CA ALA A 214 12.14 -4.95 -0.77
C ALA A 214 11.39 -5.10 0.56
N VAL A 215 10.07 -5.28 0.51
CA VAL A 215 9.17 -5.44 1.67
C VAL A 215 8.22 -6.61 1.50
N THR A 216 7.65 -7.08 2.61
CA THR A 216 6.55 -8.06 2.60
C THR A 216 5.26 -7.42 2.07
N SER A 217 4.51 -8.17 1.26
CA SER A 217 3.19 -7.77 0.75
C SER A 217 2.27 -8.97 0.71
N GLY A 218 0.97 -8.74 0.90
CA GLY A 218 -0.04 -9.76 0.63
C GLY A 218 -0.31 -9.95 -0.86
N HIS A 219 -0.99 -11.05 -1.21
CA HIS A 219 -1.59 -11.28 -2.54
C HIS A 219 -3.10 -11.54 -2.40
N GLY A 220 -3.84 -11.46 -3.51
CA GLY A 220 -5.28 -11.67 -3.55
C GLY A 220 -5.71 -13.04 -3.02
N ALA A 221 -6.49 -13.02 -1.94
CA ALA A 221 -6.94 -14.20 -1.19
C ALA A 221 -7.77 -15.17 -2.01
N GLY A 222 -8.49 -14.68 -3.02
CA GLY A 222 -9.61 -15.39 -3.61
C GLY A 222 -10.68 -15.71 -2.56
N ARG A 223 -11.67 -16.52 -2.94
CA ARG A 223 -12.70 -17.06 -2.03
C ARG A 223 -13.14 -18.44 -2.52
N ASN A 224 -13.68 -19.25 -1.61
CA ASN A 224 -14.54 -20.35 -2.01
C ASN A 224 -15.94 -19.79 -2.30
N PHE A 225 -16.48 -20.04 -3.49
CA PHE A 225 -17.85 -19.72 -3.87
C PHE A 225 -18.61 -21.05 -3.97
N GLU A 226 -19.37 -21.36 -2.93
CA GLU A 226 -20.05 -22.65 -2.76
C GLU A 226 -20.99 -22.97 -3.93
N GLY A 227 -20.96 -24.21 -4.42
CA GLY A 227 -21.73 -24.61 -5.60
C GLY A 227 -21.31 -23.94 -6.92
N LEU A 228 -20.21 -23.19 -6.95
CA LEU A 228 -19.67 -22.54 -8.15
C LEU A 228 -18.20 -22.89 -8.41
N ALA A 229 -17.28 -22.40 -7.58
CA ALA A 229 -15.84 -22.59 -7.77
C ALA A 229 -15.07 -22.24 -6.50
N ASN A 230 -14.10 -23.08 -6.14
CA ASN A 230 -13.08 -22.71 -5.16
C ASN A 230 -11.91 -22.02 -5.86
N VAL A 231 -11.86 -20.69 -5.78
CA VAL A 231 -10.75 -19.88 -6.32
C VAL A 231 -9.86 -19.31 -5.20
N SER A 232 -9.94 -19.85 -3.98
CA SER A 232 -9.11 -19.35 -2.87
C SER A 232 -7.61 -19.63 -3.07
N ASN A 233 -6.79 -18.79 -2.43
CA ASN A 233 -5.35 -18.95 -2.27
C ASN A 233 -5.00 -19.15 -0.79
N ASN A 234 -3.90 -19.88 -0.54
CA ASN A 234 -3.29 -19.98 0.78
C ASN A 234 -2.52 -18.70 1.12
N ALA A 235 -2.03 -18.54 2.35
CA ALA A 235 -1.24 -17.35 2.71
C ALA A 235 0.15 -17.35 2.04
N ARG A 236 0.77 -18.53 1.99
CA ARG A 236 2.10 -18.75 1.40
C ARG A 236 2.09 -18.54 -0.12
N CYS A 237 1.53 -19.46 -0.90
CA CYS A 237 1.62 -19.43 -2.36
C CYS A 237 0.27 -19.18 -3.05
N ALA A 238 0.29 -18.31 -4.07
CA ALA A 238 -0.87 -18.01 -4.90
C ALA A 238 -0.98 -19.01 -6.07
N LYS A 239 -2.13 -19.68 -6.18
CA LYS A 239 -2.47 -20.55 -7.30
C LYS A 239 -3.37 -19.86 -8.32
N ASN A 240 -4.40 -19.17 -7.81
CA ASN A 240 -5.46 -18.56 -8.59
C ASN A 240 -5.20 -17.08 -8.82
N PHE A 241 -5.49 -16.60 -10.03
CA PHE A 241 -5.37 -15.21 -10.47
C PHE A 241 -6.58 -14.84 -11.33
N SER A 242 -6.99 -13.58 -11.36
CA SER A 242 -8.13 -13.14 -12.17
C SER A 242 -8.21 -11.63 -12.31
N ASN A 243 -8.74 -11.15 -13.43
CA ASN A 243 -9.21 -9.78 -13.62
C ASN A 243 -10.72 -9.59 -13.28
N ALA A 244 -11.46 -10.64 -12.89
CA ALA A 244 -12.88 -10.52 -12.55
C ALA A 244 -13.14 -9.61 -11.33
N ALA A 245 -14.19 -8.80 -11.39
CA ALA A 245 -14.76 -8.12 -10.23
C ALA A 245 -15.23 -9.13 -9.17
N ASN A 246 -15.20 -8.73 -7.90
CA ASN A 246 -15.58 -9.56 -6.74
C ASN A 246 -14.81 -10.89 -6.54
N SER A 247 -13.80 -11.19 -7.37
CA SER A 247 -12.95 -12.38 -7.22
C SER A 247 -12.03 -12.34 -6.01
N HIS A 248 -11.63 -11.13 -5.55
CA HIS A 248 -10.59 -10.89 -4.53
C HIS A 248 -9.21 -11.47 -4.93
N LEU A 249 -8.97 -11.72 -6.22
CA LEU A 249 -7.73 -12.27 -6.77
C LEU A 249 -6.78 -11.19 -7.28
N THR A 250 -5.48 -11.49 -7.25
CA THR A 250 -4.45 -10.66 -7.90
C THR A 250 -4.66 -10.66 -9.41
N THR A 251 -4.41 -9.51 -10.03
CA THR A 251 -4.29 -9.36 -11.48
C THR A 251 -2.91 -8.80 -11.79
N GLY A 252 -2.10 -9.51 -12.58
CA GLY A 252 -0.84 -8.96 -13.06
C GLY A 252 -1.01 -8.06 -14.28
N GLY A 253 -0.02 -7.20 -14.50
CA GLY A 253 0.01 -6.15 -15.51
C GLY A 253 0.56 -4.84 -14.95
N GLY A 254 0.55 -3.82 -15.80
CA GLY A 254 1.03 -2.48 -15.46
C GLY A 254 -0.08 -1.55 -14.98
N TYR A 255 0.22 -0.80 -13.92
CA TYR A 255 -0.67 0.19 -13.29
C TYR A 255 0.05 1.53 -13.14
N LEU A 256 -0.71 2.63 -13.19
CA LEU A 256 -0.30 3.95 -12.74
C LEU A 256 -0.87 4.22 -11.35
N THR A 257 -0.07 4.79 -10.45
CA THR A 257 -0.57 5.40 -9.21
C THR A 257 -1.37 6.66 -9.55
N ALA A 258 -2.41 6.92 -8.76
CA ALA A 258 -3.27 8.07 -8.89
C ALA A 258 -3.54 8.67 -7.50
N GLU A 259 -4.78 9.09 -7.21
CA GLU A 259 -5.09 9.76 -5.96
C GLU A 259 -4.82 8.90 -4.71
N THR A 260 -4.24 9.51 -3.68
CA THR A 260 -4.10 8.90 -2.35
C THR A 260 -5.25 9.34 -1.46
N ARG A 261 -6.00 8.36 -0.91
CA ARG A 261 -7.16 8.59 -0.05
C ARG A 261 -6.86 8.18 1.38
N THR A 262 -6.69 9.16 2.26
CA THR A 262 -6.41 8.93 3.68
C THR A 262 -7.71 8.82 4.47
N SER A 263 -7.85 7.78 5.28
CA SER A 263 -9.07 7.54 6.07
C SER A 263 -8.80 6.88 7.40
N PHE A 264 -9.55 7.29 8.41
CA PHE A 264 -9.55 6.69 9.75
C PHE A 264 -10.14 5.28 9.72
N LYS A 265 -9.51 4.36 10.46
CA LYS A 265 -9.85 2.92 10.50
C LYS A 265 -10.26 2.41 11.88
N GLY A 266 -10.23 3.25 12.92
CA GLY A 266 -10.54 2.86 14.31
C GLY A 266 -9.41 3.20 15.28
N TYR A 267 -9.73 3.17 16.57
CA TYR A 267 -8.74 3.23 17.64
C TYR A 267 -8.29 1.83 18.08
N TYR A 268 -7.06 1.74 18.56
CA TYR A 268 -6.51 0.55 19.20
C TYR A 268 -5.71 0.94 20.44
N SER A 269 -5.42 -0.01 21.33
CA SER A 269 -4.61 0.23 22.54
C SER A 269 -3.13 0.00 22.24
N GLU A 270 -2.28 0.97 22.57
CA GLU A 270 -0.83 0.92 22.41
C GLU A 270 -0.16 1.92 23.37
N ALA A 271 0.99 1.54 23.94
CA ALA A 271 1.76 2.36 24.90
C ALA A 271 0.93 2.97 26.05
N GLY A 272 -0.05 2.23 26.57
CA GLY A 272 -0.94 2.68 27.66
C GLY A 272 -2.05 3.66 27.26
N GLY A 273 -2.18 4.01 25.98
CA GLY A 273 -3.18 4.94 25.46
C GLY A 273 -3.97 4.41 24.26
N TYR A 274 -4.93 5.23 23.78
CA TYR A 274 -5.71 4.94 22.59
C TYR A 274 -5.13 5.64 21.36
N GLN A 275 -4.60 4.86 20.42
CA GLN A 275 -4.00 5.37 19.18
C GLN A 275 -4.98 5.24 18.00
N PRO A 276 -5.17 6.28 17.17
CA PRO A 276 -5.97 6.19 15.97
C PRO A 276 -5.17 5.55 14.83
N LEU A 277 -5.70 4.48 14.23
CA LEU A 277 -5.18 4.03 12.93
C LEU A 277 -5.78 4.92 11.84
N VAL A 278 -5.00 5.86 11.34
CA VAL A 278 -5.25 6.57 10.08
C VAL A 278 -4.45 5.85 8.99
N ARG A 279 -5.07 5.58 7.83
CA ARG A 279 -4.42 4.81 6.76
C ARG A 279 -4.69 5.41 5.40
N SER A 280 -3.60 5.64 4.66
CA SER A 280 -3.61 6.02 3.25
C SER A 280 -3.92 4.83 2.34
N PHE A 281 -4.55 5.12 1.20
CA PHE A 281 -4.81 4.17 0.12
C PHE A 281 -4.45 4.84 -1.20
N VAL A 282 -3.39 4.38 -1.84
CA VAL A 282 -2.93 4.84 -3.16
C VAL A 282 -3.79 4.14 -4.20
N GLN A 283 -4.67 4.86 -4.90
CA GLN A 283 -5.52 4.25 -5.92
C GLN A 283 -4.72 3.96 -7.20
N TYR A 284 -5.00 2.82 -7.84
CA TYR A 284 -4.35 2.45 -9.10
C TYR A 284 -5.29 2.60 -10.30
N THR A 285 -4.71 2.96 -11.45
CA THR A 285 -5.34 2.93 -12.77
C THR A 285 -4.56 1.93 -13.62
N GLY A 286 -5.17 0.81 -14.00
CA GLY A 286 -4.51 -0.25 -14.75
C GLY A 286 -4.68 -0.12 -16.26
N GLU A 287 -3.98 -0.98 -17.00
CA GLU A 287 -4.04 -1.14 -18.45
C GLU A 287 -4.15 -2.62 -18.86
N GLY A 288 -4.66 -2.90 -20.06
CA GLY A 288 -4.90 -4.27 -20.53
C GLY A 288 -5.83 -5.05 -19.58
N ASP A 289 -5.42 -6.26 -19.17
CA ASP A 289 -6.15 -7.08 -18.20
C ASP A 289 -6.42 -6.37 -16.85
N THR A 290 -5.63 -5.35 -16.52
CA THR A 290 -5.77 -4.59 -15.26
C THR A 290 -6.62 -3.33 -15.40
N ALA A 291 -7.17 -3.02 -16.58
CA ALA A 291 -7.91 -1.78 -16.85
C ALA A 291 -9.09 -1.51 -15.89
N ASN A 292 -9.68 -2.56 -15.31
CA ASN A 292 -10.75 -2.44 -14.32
C ASN A 292 -10.27 -2.24 -12.86
N ALA A 293 -9.00 -1.89 -12.64
CA ALA A 293 -8.41 -1.61 -11.33
C ALA A 293 -9.28 -0.66 -10.48
N ARG A 294 -9.77 0.43 -11.08
CA ARG A 294 -10.59 1.43 -10.38
C ARG A 294 -11.95 0.89 -9.93
N SER A 295 -12.67 0.17 -10.78
CA SER A 295 -13.97 -0.42 -10.41
C SER A 295 -13.85 -1.58 -9.43
N ARG A 296 -12.70 -2.26 -9.42
CA ARG A 296 -12.33 -3.29 -8.43
C ARG A 296 -11.72 -2.72 -7.14
N ALA A 297 -11.60 -1.40 -7.02
CA ALA A 297 -10.94 -0.70 -5.91
C ALA A 297 -9.54 -1.27 -5.59
N ILE A 298 -8.75 -1.57 -6.63
CA ILE A 298 -7.36 -2.03 -6.52
C ILE A 298 -6.45 -0.82 -6.29
N GLY A 299 -5.50 -1.01 -5.38
CA GLY A 299 -4.55 0.02 -4.97
C GLY A 299 -3.47 -0.55 -4.05
N GLY A 300 -2.72 0.36 -3.43
CA GLY A 300 -1.71 0.07 -2.43
C GLY A 300 -2.03 0.71 -1.09
N HIS A 301 -1.69 0.05 0.02
CA HIS A 301 -1.83 0.61 1.36
C HIS A 301 -0.95 -0.10 2.39
N SER A 302 -0.68 0.56 3.53
CA SER A 302 -0.11 -0.13 4.68
C SER A 302 -0.95 -1.36 5.09
N ALA A 303 -0.28 -2.43 5.47
CA ALA A 303 -0.85 -3.73 5.81
C ALA A 303 -1.39 -3.77 7.25
N ALA A 304 -2.07 -2.70 7.68
CA ALA A 304 -2.65 -2.55 9.00
C ALA A 304 -4.17 -2.33 8.94
N ILE A 305 -4.90 -2.96 9.87
CA ILE A 305 -6.33 -2.70 10.15
C ILE A 305 -6.56 -2.71 11.66
N VAL A 306 -7.59 -2.01 12.13
CA VAL A 306 -8.20 -2.29 13.43
C VAL A 306 -9.34 -3.27 13.20
N ARG A 307 -9.25 -4.47 13.78
CA ARG A 307 -10.39 -5.40 13.83
C ARG A 307 -11.36 -4.88 14.90
N TRP A 308 -12.44 -4.24 14.47
CA TRP A 308 -13.43 -3.65 15.37
C TRP A 308 -14.04 -4.72 16.28
N GLN A 309 -14.07 -4.45 17.59
CA GLN A 309 -14.62 -5.33 18.62
C GLN A 309 -15.77 -4.66 19.36
N CYS A 310 -15.69 -3.35 19.58
CA CYS A 310 -16.68 -2.56 20.30
C CYS A 310 -16.66 -1.09 19.86
N ARG A 311 -17.65 -0.31 20.29
CA ARG A 311 -17.68 1.15 20.14
C ARG A 311 -17.31 1.83 21.45
N LEU A 312 -16.28 2.66 21.41
CA LEU A 312 -15.70 3.38 22.55
C LEU A 312 -16.27 4.80 22.60
N LYS A 313 -16.72 5.26 23.78
CA LYS A 313 -17.19 6.63 23.97
C LYS A 313 -15.97 7.55 24.05
N MET A 314 -15.81 8.43 23.06
CA MET A 314 -14.69 9.38 22.96
C MET A 314 -15.16 10.69 22.30
N PRO A 315 -16.00 11.50 22.97
CA PRO A 315 -16.71 12.62 22.33
C PRO A 315 -15.81 13.75 21.82
N SER A 316 -14.60 13.87 22.38
CA SER A 316 -13.57 14.82 21.93
C SER A 316 -12.79 14.36 20.69
N SER A 317 -13.00 13.14 20.20
CA SER A 317 -12.36 12.67 18.96
C SER A 317 -13.02 13.30 17.74
N LYS A 318 -12.21 13.90 16.85
CA LYS A 318 -12.65 14.35 15.52
C LYS A 318 -13.16 13.22 14.60
N TYR A 319 -13.03 11.96 15.03
CA TYR A 319 -13.54 10.77 14.33
C TYR A 319 -14.78 10.16 14.98
N ALA A 320 -15.31 10.78 16.05
CA ALA A 320 -16.51 10.31 16.71
C ALA A 320 -17.75 10.50 15.83
N ASP A 321 -18.71 9.58 15.95
CA ASP A 321 -20.05 9.78 15.40
C ASP A 321 -20.82 10.88 16.15
N LYS A 322 -22.02 11.23 15.66
CA LYS A 322 -22.91 12.22 16.30
C LYS A 322 -23.25 11.90 17.77
N SER A 323 -23.08 10.65 18.19
CA SER A 323 -23.31 10.16 19.55
C SER A 323 -22.03 10.10 20.38
N GLY A 324 -20.89 10.57 19.87
CA GLY A 324 -19.61 10.59 20.55
C GLY A 324 -18.89 9.24 20.62
N TYR A 325 -19.18 8.29 19.72
CA TYR A 325 -18.55 6.98 19.68
C TYR A 325 -17.55 6.81 18.53
N VAL A 326 -16.50 6.03 18.77
CA VAL A 326 -15.51 5.61 17.77
C VAL A 326 -15.39 4.08 17.73
N PRO A 327 -15.14 3.47 16.57
CA PRO A 327 -14.82 2.04 16.52
C PRO A 327 -13.47 1.75 17.20
N PHE A 328 -13.44 0.73 18.04
CA PHE A 328 -12.27 0.31 18.80
C PHE A 328 -12.03 -1.20 18.69
N GLY A 329 -10.77 -1.62 18.73
CA GLY A 329 -10.42 -3.04 18.84
C GLY A 329 -8.92 -3.31 18.66
N LYS A 330 -8.60 -4.52 18.20
CA LYS A 330 -7.22 -4.99 18.06
C LYS A 330 -6.60 -4.52 16.74
N LEU A 331 -5.41 -3.92 16.81
CA LEU A 331 -4.55 -3.70 15.64
C LEU A 331 -4.07 -5.05 15.09
N ILE A 332 -4.23 -5.26 13.79
CA ILE A 332 -3.76 -6.44 13.06
C ILE A 332 -2.81 -5.99 11.95
N ASN A 333 -1.59 -6.54 11.97
CA ASN A 333 -0.68 -6.50 10.83
C ASN A 333 -0.92 -7.75 9.95
N TYR A 334 -0.99 -7.58 8.64
CA TYR A 334 -1.15 -8.66 7.65
C TYR A 334 -0.20 -8.50 6.45
N SER A 335 0.97 -7.86 6.64
CA SER A 335 1.96 -7.66 5.56
C SER A 335 2.45 -8.96 4.93
N ALA A 336 2.46 -10.06 5.69
CA ALA A 336 2.80 -11.41 5.24
C ALA A 336 1.56 -12.26 4.85
N GLY A 337 0.37 -11.66 4.74
CA GLY A 337 -0.91 -12.36 4.66
C GLY A 337 -1.60 -12.32 3.30
N ARG A 338 -2.93 -12.45 3.30
CA ARG A 338 -3.78 -12.34 2.11
C ARG A 338 -4.48 -10.97 2.07
N SER A 339 -4.65 -10.42 0.87
CA SER A 339 -5.37 -9.16 0.59
C SER A 339 -6.61 -9.41 -0.28
N SER A 340 -7.36 -8.37 -0.64
CA SER A 340 -8.44 -8.44 -1.64
C SER A 340 -7.95 -8.22 -3.08
N GLY A 341 -6.67 -8.47 -3.36
CA GLY A 341 -6.02 -8.19 -4.66
C GLY A 341 -5.24 -6.87 -4.69
N CYS A 342 -5.31 -6.07 -3.63
CA CYS A 342 -4.45 -4.90 -3.42
C CYS A 342 -3.02 -5.32 -3.05
N THR A 343 -2.03 -4.49 -3.39
CA THR A 343 -0.67 -4.57 -2.86
C THR A 343 -0.66 -4.01 -1.44
N SER A 344 0.27 -4.47 -0.58
CA SER A 344 0.40 -3.92 0.77
C SER A 344 1.85 -3.87 1.24
N TRP A 345 2.12 -3.05 2.25
CA TRP A 345 3.46 -2.90 2.83
C TRP A 345 3.43 -2.76 4.36
N PRO A 346 4.52 -3.07 5.08
CA PRO A 346 4.62 -2.85 6.53
C PRO A 346 4.38 -1.39 6.95
N ARG A 347 3.98 -1.14 8.21
CA ARG A 347 3.74 0.23 8.72
C ARG A 347 5.00 1.09 8.73
N ASP A 348 6.15 0.50 9.04
CA ASP A 348 7.49 1.11 9.00
C ASP A 348 8.00 1.40 7.56
N ALA A 349 7.21 1.08 6.54
CA ALA A 349 7.45 1.44 5.16
C ALA A 349 6.51 2.55 4.64
N ASP A 350 5.49 2.96 5.41
CA ASP A 350 4.41 3.82 4.90
C ASP A 350 4.96 5.17 4.38
N ASP A 351 5.80 5.86 5.16
CA ASP A 351 6.37 7.15 4.76
C ASP A 351 7.14 7.08 3.43
N GLN A 352 7.94 6.03 3.21
CA GLN A 352 8.69 5.88 1.97
C GLN A 352 7.78 5.55 0.77
N PHE A 353 6.84 4.63 0.94
CA PHE A 353 5.95 4.22 -0.15
C PHE A 353 4.97 5.34 -0.52
N LEU A 354 4.49 6.11 0.47
CA LEU A 354 3.66 7.29 0.25
C LEU A 354 4.46 8.44 -0.36
N ALA A 355 5.68 8.74 0.09
CA ALA A 355 6.53 9.77 -0.51
C ALA A 355 6.90 9.47 -1.97
N ILE A 356 7.04 8.19 -2.33
CA ILE A 356 7.18 7.79 -3.75
C ILE A 356 5.85 7.95 -4.50
N ALA A 357 4.72 7.57 -3.90
CA ALA A 357 3.41 7.64 -4.54
C ALA A 357 2.77 9.04 -4.60
N ASP A 358 3.33 10.03 -3.90
CA ASP A 358 2.88 11.43 -3.85
C ASP A 358 2.90 12.11 -5.24
N SER A 359 3.75 11.62 -6.15
CA SER A 359 3.68 11.95 -7.58
C SER A 359 3.41 10.70 -8.43
N PRO A 360 2.64 10.81 -9.53
CA PRO A 360 2.28 9.66 -10.36
C PRO A 360 3.48 8.84 -10.82
N THR A 361 3.43 7.53 -10.57
CA THR A 361 4.44 6.55 -10.97
C THR A 361 3.77 5.23 -11.39
N THR A 362 4.57 4.26 -11.83
CA THR A 362 4.12 2.92 -12.21
C THR A 362 4.26 1.91 -11.09
N VAL A 363 3.28 1.01 -10.99
CA VAL A 363 3.36 -0.26 -10.27
C VAL A 363 3.22 -1.37 -11.30
N TYR A 364 4.14 -2.33 -11.33
CA TYR A 364 4.02 -3.53 -12.15
C TYR A 364 3.78 -4.75 -11.27
N ILE A 365 2.70 -5.50 -11.53
CA ILE A 365 2.39 -6.74 -10.82
C ILE A 365 2.66 -7.92 -11.75
N TYR A 366 3.52 -8.84 -11.33
CA TYR A 366 3.75 -10.13 -11.97
C TYR A 366 2.98 -11.23 -11.20
N PRO A 367 2.41 -12.26 -11.85
CA PRO A 367 2.43 -12.59 -13.29
C PRO A 367 1.21 -12.08 -14.08
N GLU A 368 1.39 -11.77 -15.37
CA GLU A 368 0.27 -11.50 -16.30
C GLU A 368 -0.49 -12.79 -16.66
N ALA A 369 -1.70 -12.67 -17.23
CA ALA A 369 -2.50 -13.81 -17.69
C ALA A 369 -1.73 -14.76 -18.63
N LYS A 370 -0.95 -14.19 -19.57
CA LYS A 370 -0.12 -14.95 -20.52
C LYS A 370 1.00 -15.73 -19.83
N ASP A 371 1.61 -15.17 -18.78
CA ASP A 371 2.69 -15.83 -18.04
C ASP A 371 2.13 -17.03 -17.27
N ILE A 372 0.97 -16.86 -16.63
CA ILE A 372 0.26 -17.94 -15.92
C ILE A 372 -0.09 -19.09 -16.88
N VAL A 373 -0.64 -18.78 -18.06
CA VAL A 373 -0.98 -19.78 -19.08
C VAL A 373 0.27 -20.48 -19.62
N ALA A 374 1.37 -19.75 -19.84
CA ALA A 374 2.64 -20.34 -20.29
C ALA A 374 3.24 -21.31 -19.25
N VAL A 375 3.29 -20.90 -17.98
CA VAL A 375 3.77 -21.76 -16.88
C VAL A 375 2.87 -22.98 -16.71
N GLY A 376 1.55 -22.82 -16.74
CA GLY A 376 0.63 -23.96 -16.64
C GLY A 376 0.75 -24.96 -17.79
N ARG A 377 1.02 -24.48 -19.03
CA ARG A 377 1.34 -25.34 -20.17
C ARG A 377 2.66 -26.10 -19.97
N ALA A 378 3.71 -25.44 -19.51
CA ALA A 378 5.00 -26.09 -19.25
C ALA A 378 4.86 -27.19 -18.18
N VAL A 379 4.19 -26.89 -17.05
CA VAL A 379 3.94 -27.85 -15.97
C VAL A 379 3.19 -29.09 -16.48
N ARG A 380 2.08 -28.92 -17.22
CA ARG A 380 1.34 -30.06 -17.80
C ARG A 380 2.15 -30.90 -18.78
N ALA A 381 3.12 -30.28 -19.48
CA ALA A 381 4.04 -30.97 -20.37
C ALA A 381 5.25 -31.60 -19.66
N GLY A 382 5.31 -31.56 -18.31
CA GLY A 382 6.47 -32.04 -17.55
C GLY A 382 7.74 -31.19 -17.72
N GLN A 383 7.62 -29.96 -18.22
CA GLN A 383 8.73 -29.05 -18.51
C GLN A 383 8.91 -28.03 -17.39
N SER A 384 10.17 -27.66 -17.09
CA SER A 384 10.44 -26.52 -16.21
C SER A 384 10.09 -25.20 -16.90
N PRO A 385 9.53 -24.19 -16.19
CA PRO A 385 9.21 -22.88 -16.77
C PRO A 385 10.41 -22.23 -17.48
N SER A 386 11.60 -22.38 -16.91
CA SER A 386 12.87 -21.86 -17.44
C SER A 386 13.18 -22.35 -18.86
N ARG A 387 12.82 -23.59 -19.21
CA ARG A 387 13.04 -24.16 -20.56
C ARG A 387 12.19 -23.49 -21.64
N VAL A 388 11.08 -22.86 -21.27
CA VAL A 388 10.19 -22.12 -22.18
C VAL A 388 10.30 -20.60 -22.00
N GLY A 389 11.34 -20.12 -21.30
CA GLY A 389 11.54 -18.69 -21.01
C GLY A 389 10.51 -18.08 -20.04
N ALA A 390 9.74 -18.91 -19.33
CA ALA A 390 8.76 -18.47 -18.35
C ALA A 390 9.34 -18.47 -16.92
N TYR A 391 8.79 -17.63 -16.05
CA TYR A 391 9.24 -17.49 -14.66
C TYR A 391 8.14 -17.83 -13.66
N TRP A 392 8.51 -18.53 -12.60
CA TRP A 392 7.72 -18.71 -11.39
C TRP A 392 8.66 -19.08 -10.26
N ASN A 393 8.43 -18.60 -9.03
CA ASN A 393 9.24 -19.05 -7.90
C ASN A 393 9.11 -20.58 -7.70
N ALA A 394 10.23 -21.30 -7.79
CA ALA A 394 10.25 -22.76 -7.80
C ALA A 394 9.59 -23.40 -6.55
N SER A 395 9.75 -22.80 -5.37
CA SER A 395 9.15 -23.32 -4.13
C SER A 395 7.62 -23.23 -4.16
N CYS A 396 7.08 -22.11 -4.63
CA CYS A 396 5.63 -21.95 -4.76
C CYS A 396 5.04 -22.73 -5.93
N LEU A 397 5.76 -22.89 -7.04
CA LEU A 397 5.28 -23.72 -8.15
C LEU A 397 5.13 -25.19 -7.70
N LYS A 398 6.11 -25.70 -6.96
CA LYS A 398 6.06 -27.05 -6.38
C LYS A 398 4.88 -27.22 -5.40
N GLU A 399 4.54 -26.19 -4.63
CA GLU A 399 3.42 -26.22 -3.67
C GLU A 399 2.05 -26.20 -4.37
N ILE A 400 1.84 -25.34 -5.37
CA ILE A 400 0.54 -25.19 -6.04
C ILE A 400 0.29 -26.25 -7.15
N GLY A 401 1.35 -26.93 -7.58
CA GLY A 401 1.40 -27.81 -8.75
C GLY A 401 1.36 -27.01 -10.05
N GLU A 402 0.19 -26.47 -10.37
CA GLU A 402 -0.06 -25.65 -11.56
C GLU A 402 -0.79 -24.35 -11.18
N PRO A 403 -0.35 -23.17 -11.65
CA PRO A 403 -1.10 -21.93 -11.49
C PRO A 403 -2.29 -21.85 -12.45
N ASN A 404 -3.31 -21.07 -12.10
CA ASN A 404 -4.52 -20.92 -12.90
C ASN A 404 -4.95 -19.46 -13.03
N PHE A 405 -5.25 -19.03 -14.25
CA PHE A 405 -5.86 -17.73 -14.53
C PHE A 405 -7.34 -17.92 -14.86
N TRP A 406 -8.20 -17.22 -14.14
CA TRP A 406 -9.64 -17.16 -14.37
C TRP A 406 -9.98 -15.88 -15.15
N PRO A 407 -10.27 -15.96 -16.46
CA PRO A 407 -10.66 -14.77 -17.22
C PRO A 407 -11.96 -14.18 -16.70
N ARG A 408 -12.04 -12.86 -16.66
CA ARG A 408 -13.24 -12.09 -16.30
C ARG A 408 -14.48 -12.61 -17.01
N GLU A 409 -14.37 -12.87 -18.31
CA GLU A 409 -15.44 -13.30 -19.21
C GLU A 409 -16.04 -14.65 -18.80
N LYS A 410 -15.27 -15.48 -18.06
CA LYS A 410 -15.74 -16.77 -17.52
C LYS A 410 -16.18 -16.66 -16.06
N LEU A 411 -15.41 -15.97 -15.21
CA LEU A 411 -15.64 -15.95 -13.77
C LEU A 411 -16.67 -14.89 -13.34
N GLU A 412 -16.61 -13.68 -13.88
CA GLU A 412 -17.44 -12.56 -13.41
C GLU A 412 -18.96 -12.79 -13.58
N PRO A 413 -19.47 -13.32 -14.72
CA PRO A 413 -20.89 -13.63 -14.85
C PRO A 413 -21.39 -14.61 -13.77
N ALA A 414 -20.56 -15.59 -13.42
CA ALA A 414 -20.89 -16.59 -12.42
C ALA A 414 -20.86 -16.01 -11.00
N LEU A 415 -19.89 -15.12 -10.70
CA LEU A 415 -19.86 -14.38 -9.43
C LEU A 415 -21.06 -13.44 -9.27
N LEU A 416 -21.53 -12.81 -10.35
CA LEU A 416 -22.74 -11.98 -10.34
C LEU A 416 -24.00 -12.82 -10.08
N GLN A 417 -24.11 -14.01 -10.68
CA GLN A 417 -25.21 -14.95 -10.37
C GLN A 417 -25.13 -15.45 -8.93
N TYR A 418 -23.93 -15.79 -8.44
CA TYR A 418 -23.71 -16.20 -7.05
C TYR A 418 -24.16 -15.11 -6.07
N ALA A 419 -23.81 -13.85 -6.32
CA ALA A 419 -24.18 -12.72 -5.46
C ALA A 419 -25.69 -12.40 -5.49
N LYS A 420 -26.39 -12.67 -6.61
CA LYS A 420 -27.86 -12.55 -6.69
C LYS A 420 -28.57 -13.59 -5.82
N LYS A 421 -28.07 -14.84 -5.84
CA LYS A 421 -28.60 -15.96 -5.02
C LYS A 421 -28.26 -15.77 -3.53
N HIS A 422 -27.00 -15.44 -3.25
CA HIS A 422 -26.48 -15.22 -1.91
C HIS A 422 -26.43 -13.72 -1.61
N LYS A 423 -27.60 -13.11 -1.40
CA LYS A 423 -27.70 -11.69 -1.01
C LYS A 423 -26.78 -11.45 0.21
N PRO A 424 -25.75 -10.60 0.12
CA PRO A 424 -24.90 -10.32 1.26
C PRO A 424 -25.74 -9.65 2.35
N GLY A 425 -25.56 -10.08 3.60
CA GLY A 425 -26.19 -9.41 4.73
C GLY A 425 -25.77 -7.94 4.81
N ARG A 426 -26.62 -7.13 5.48
CA ARG A 426 -26.34 -5.71 5.76
C ARG A 426 -24.90 -5.53 6.28
N ALA A 427 -24.14 -4.63 5.67
CA ALA A 427 -22.79 -4.31 6.14
C ALA A 427 -22.83 -3.85 7.61
N ARG A 428 -21.92 -4.39 8.43
CA ARG A 428 -21.85 -4.06 9.85
C ARG A 428 -21.39 -2.61 10.02
N THR A 429 -22.20 -1.84 10.74
CA THR A 429 -21.96 -0.43 11.08
C THR A 429 -21.39 -0.29 12.49
N LEU A 430 -20.97 0.93 12.86
CA LEU A 430 -20.51 1.25 14.21
C LEU A 430 -21.59 0.95 15.27
N SER A 431 -22.86 1.22 14.98
CA SER A 431 -23.99 1.00 15.90
C SER A 431 -24.27 -0.47 16.20
N ASP A 432 -23.84 -1.39 15.32
CA ASP A 432 -23.95 -2.85 15.53
C ASP A 432 -22.83 -3.41 16.43
N LEU A 433 -21.90 -2.57 16.90
CA LEU A 433 -20.87 -2.97 17.86
C LEU A 433 -21.38 -2.80 19.30
N PRO A 434 -21.09 -3.75 20.20
CA PRO A 434 -21.36 -3.57 21.61
C PRO A 434 -20.58 -2.37 22.14
N LEU A 435 -21.04 -1.76 23.23
CA LEU A 435 -20.23 -0.79 23.96
C LEU A 435 -18.95 -1.46 24.45
N CYS A 436 -17.82 -0.76 24.40
CA CYS A 436 -16.60 -1.27 25.00
C CYS A 436 -16.82 -1.45 26.51
N LYS A 437 -16.46 -2.63 27.04
CA LYS A 437 -16.40 -2.84 28.48
C LYS A 437 -15.40 -1.83 29.04
N THR A 438 -15.89 -0.82 29.74
CA THR A 438 -15.04 0.04 30.53
C THR A 438 -14.34 -0.84 31.56
N VAL A 439 -13.00 -0.85 31.53
CA VAL A 439 -12.26 -1.16 32.75
C VAL A 439 -12.53 0.04 33.65
N VAL A 440 -13.62 -0.04 34.43
CA VAL A 440 -13.90 0.93 35.48
C VAL A 440 -12.71 0.86 36.40
N GLY A 441 -11.90 1.92 36.40
CA GLY A 441 -10.67 1.97 37.16
C GLY A 441 -10.98 1.61 38.61
N SER A 442 -10.19 0.69 39.16
CA SER A 442 -10.10 0.44 40.58
C SER A 442 -10.01 1.80 41.27
N ARG A 443 -11.06 2.17 42.04
CA ARG A 443 -11.00 3.40 42.82
C ARG A 443 -9.80 3.26 43.75
N ALA A 444 -8.79 4.09 43.55
CA ALA A 444 -7.84 4.34 44.62
C ALA A 444 -8.67 4.82 45.81
N ARG A 445 -8.75 4.02 46.87
CA ARG A 445 -9.28 4.51 48.14
C ARG A 445 -8.34 5.65 48.55
N PRO A 446 -8.84 6.85 48.88
CA PRO A 446 -8.00 7.77 49.62
C PRO A 446 -7.64 7.06 50.93
N SER A 447 -6.34 6.99 51.23
CA SER A 447 -5.89 6.59 52.56
C SER A 447 -6.42 7.61 53.56
N ALA A 448 -7.04 7.12 54.62
CA ALA A 448 -7.36 7.90 55.81
C ALA A 448 -6.12 7.98 56.72
#